data_AF-A0A538IL35-F1
#
_entry.id   AF-A0A538IL35-F1
#
_cell.length_a   1.000
_cell.length_b   1.000
_cell.length_c   1.000
_cell.angle_alpha   90.00
_cell.angle_beta   90.00
_cell.angle_gamma   90.00
#
_symmetry.space_group_name_H-M   'P 1'
#
loop_
_entity.id
_entity.type
_entity.pdbx_description
1 polymer ?
#
loop_
_entity_poly.entity_id
_entity_poly.type
_entity_poly.pdbx_seq_one_letter_code
_entity_poly.pdbx_strand_id
1 'polypeptide(L)'
;YTLQAEIAACHARAATAERTDWAKIADLYEVLARVAPSPIVELNRAVAISMASGPAEGLSLLDQIADDPSLKNYHLLPSVRGDLLAKLGRNAEARAEFERAASLTRNAREREILQRRAASLAD
;
A
#
# COMPACT_ATOMS: atom_id res chain seq x y z
N TYR A 1 -2.93 -20.93 4.58
CA TYR A 1 -1.51 -20.74 4.95
C TYR A 1 -0.53 -20.88 3.79
N THR A 2 -0.64 -21.86 2.88
CA THR A 2 0.33 -22.05 1.77
C THR A 2 0.58 -20.79 0.92
N LEU A 3 -0.47 -20.05 0.55
CA LEU A 3 -0.33 -18.81 -0.24
C LEU A 3 0.47 -17.73 0.51
N GLN A 4 0.18 -17.52 1.79
CA GLN A 4 0.89 -16.56 2.63
C GLN A 4 2.36 -16.97 2.85
N ALA A 5 2.62 -18.28 2.98
CA ALA A 5 3.98 -18.80 3.08
C ALA A 5 4.77 -18.57 1.78
N GLU A 6 4.14 -18.73 0.61
CA GLU A 6 4.83 -18.45 -0.66
C GLU A 6 5.07 -16.96 -0.88
N ILE A 7 4.16 -16.08 -0.46
CA ILE A 7 4.38 -14.62 -0.45
C ILE A 7 5.61 -14.29 0.42
N ALA A 8 5.66 -14.83 1.64
CA ALA A 8 6.81 -14.63 2.53
C ALA A 8 8.11 -15.19 1.93
N ALA A 9 8.05 -16.35 1.27
CA ALA A 9 9.20 -16.95 0.60
C ALA A 9 9.71 -16.08 -0.57
N CYS A 10 8.82 -15.41 -1.31
CA CYS A 10 9.22 -14.47 -2.37
C CYS A 10 10.04 -13.31 -1.80
N HIS A 11 9.61 -12.73 -0.68
CA HIS A 11 10.40 -11.71 0.03
C HIS A 11 11.74 -12.25 0.54
N ALA A 12 11.74 -13.44 1.16
CA ALA A 12 12.94 -14.02 1.76
C ALA A 12 14.02 -14.42 0.75
N ARG A 13 13.64 -14.76 -0.50
CA ARG A 13 14.58 -15.10 -1.58
C ARG A 13 15.22 -13.89 -2.23
N ALA A 14 14.65 -12.70 -2.05
CA ALA A 14 15.14 -11.48 -2.68
C ALA A 14 16.33 -10.90 -1.91
N ALA A 15 17.42 -10.59 -2.62
CA ALA A 15 18.59 -9.94 -2.01
C ALA A 15 18.31 -8.47 -1.64
N THR A 16 17.37 -7.83 -2.33
CA THR A 16 16.88 -6.46 -2.06
C THR A 16 15.39 -6.38 -2.38
N ALA A 17 14.71 -5.33 -1.92
CA ALA A 17 13.30 -5.12 -2.21
C ALA A 17 13.03 -5.03 -3.73
N GLU A 18 13.91 -4.40 -4.48
CA GLU A 18 13.82 -4.22 -5.95
C GLU A 18 13.98 -5.54 -6.70
N ARG A 19 14.67 -6.53 -6.11
CA ARG A 19 14.85 -7.88 -6.67
C ARG A 19 13.74 -8.85 -6.27
N THR A 20 12.73 -8.39 -5.53
CA THR A 20 11.57 -9.22 -5.18
C THR A 20 10.74 -9.49 -6.43
N ASP A 21 10.28 -10.73 -6.58
CA ASP A 21 9.35 -11.10 -7.66
C ASP A 21 7.94 -10.57 -7.36
N TRP A 22 7.76 -9.27 -7.60
CA TRP A 22 6.52 -8.56 -7.32
C TRP A 22 5.35 -9.05 -8.20
N ALA A 23 5.63 -9.48 -9.43
CA ALA A 23 4.63 -10.05 -10.32
C ALA A 23 4.03 -11.33 -9.72
N LYS A 24 4.90 -12.24 -9.26
CA LYS A 24 4.45 -13.45 -8.56
C LYS A 24 3.70 -13.15 -7.26
N ILE A 25 4.15 -12.16 -6.49
CA ILE A 25 3.44 -11.75 -5.26
C ILE A 25 2.05 -11.20 -5.61
N ALA A 26 1.90 -10.42 -6.68
CA ALA A 26 0.59 -9.93 -7.13
C ALA A 26 -0.34 -11.07 -7.53
N ASP A 27 0.14 -12.07 -8.28
CA ASP A 27 -0.62 -13.27 -8.65
C ASP A 27 -1.08 -14.06 -7.41
N LEU A 28 -0.18 -14.23 -6.43
CA LEU A 28 -0.50 -14.92 -5.17
C LEU A 28 -1.56 -14.16 -4.36
N TYR A 29 -1.49 -12.83 -4.32
CA TYR A 29 -2.51 -12.00 -3.68
C TYR A 29 -3.84 -12.04 -4.41
N GLU A 30 -3.85 -12.13 -5.74
CA GLU A 30 -5.09 -12.30 -6.51
C GLU A 30 -5.78 -13.64 -6.18
N VAL A 31 -5.00 -14.73 -6.11
CA VAL A 31 -5.54 -16.02 -5.68
C VAL A 31 -6.03 -15.92 -4.23
N LEU A 32 -5.27 -15.29 -3.34
CA LEU A 32 -5.65 -15.12 -1.93
C LEU A 32 -6.94 -14.32 -1.77
N ALA A 33 -7.12 -13.25 -2.54
CA ALA A 33 -8.33 -12.42 -2.52
C ALA A 33 -9.58 -13.21 -2.91
N ARG A 34 -9.47 -14.16 -3.85
CA ARG A 34 -10.59 -15.03 -4.24
C ARG A 34 -10.96 -16.05 -3.16
N VAL A 35 -9.97 -16.67 -2.53
CA VAL A 35 -10.21 -17.79 -1.59
C VAL A 35 -10.40 -17.35 -0.14
N ALA A 36 -9.93 -16.15 0.20
CA ALA A 36 -10.09 -15.53 1.52
C ALA A 36 -10.27 -14.01 1.37
N PRO A 37 -11.45 -13.56 0.89
CA PRO A 37 -11.72 -12.15 0.65
C PRO A 37 -11.52 -11.29 1.89
N SER A 38 -10.73 -10.24 1.76
CA SER A 38 -10.47 -9.29 2.84
C SER A 38 -9.98 -7.95 2.27
N PRO A 39 -10.48 -6.82 2.77
CA PRO A 39 -9.98 -5.49 2.37
C PRO A 39 -8.49 -5.30 2.64
N ILE A 40 -7.93 -6.01 3.63
CA ILE A 40 -6.48 -6.01 3.92
C ILE A 40 -5.70 -6.81 2.87
N VAL A 41 -6.28 -7.90 2.37
CA VAL A 41 -5.68 -8.68 1.27
C VAL A 41 -5.68 -7.87 -0.02
N GLU A 42 -6.77 -7.15 -0.32
CA GLU A 42 -6.86 -6.26 -1.49
C GLU A 42 -5.90 -5.07 -1.37
N LEU A 43 -5.78 -4.45 -0.20
CA LEU A 43 -4.79 -3.40 0.05
C LEU A 43 -3.35 -3.90 -0.23
N ASN A 44 -3.01 -5.09 0.27
CA ASN A 44 -1.69 -5.66 0.00
C ASN A 44 -1.49 -6.04 -1.48
N ARG A 45 -2.56 -6.51 -2.15
CA ARG A 45 -2.55 -6.76 -3.60
C ARG A 45 -2.24 -5.49 -4.37
N ALA A 46 -2.84 -4.37 -3.99
CA ALA A 46 -2.59 -3.07 -4.61
C ALA A 46 -1.13 -2.62 -4.46
N VAL A 47 -0.52 -2.86 -3.29
CA VAL A 47 0.92 -2.64 -3.08
C VAL A 47 1.73 -3.51 -4.04
N ALA A 48 1.47 -4.81 -4.12
CA ALA A 48 2.20 -5.72 -5.00
C ALA A 48 2.10 -5.32 -6.49
N ILE A 49 0.90 -4.98 -6.94
CA ILE A 49 0.66 -4.47 -8.30
C ILE A 49 1.42 -3.17 -8.54
N SER A 50 1.43 -2.26 -7.56
CA SER A 50 2.17 -0.99 -7.69
C SER A 50 3.67 -1.20 -7.92
N MET A 51 4.23 -2.26 -7.33
CA MET A 51 5.63 -2.61 -7.45
C MET A 51 5.94 -3.39 -8.73
N ALA A 52 4.99 -4.18 -9.23
CA ALA A 52 5.15 -4.98 -10.45
C ALA A 52 4.88 -4.16 -11.73
N SER A 53 3.79 -3.38 -11.74
CA SER A 53 3.24 -2.72 -12.93
C SER A 53 3.23 -1.20 -12.83
N GLY A 54 3.64 -0.65 -11.69
CA GLY A 54 3.80 0.79 -11.48
C GLY A 54 2.70 1.43 -10.62
N PRO A 55 2.95 2.64 -10.12
CA PRO A 55 2.11 3.27 -9.08
C PRO A 55 0.67 3.57 -9.53
N ALA A 56 0.44 3.83 -10.82
CA ALA A 56 -0.90 4.08 -11.36
C ALA A 56 -1.82 2.85 -11.24
N GLU A 57 -1.31 1.66 -11.56
CA GLU A 57 -2.08 0.42 -11.49
C GLU A 57 -2.47 0.07 -10.05
N GLY A 58 -1.53 0.21 -9.11
CA GLY A 58 -1.83 0.01 -7.69
C GLY A 58 -2.84 1.02 -7.17
N LEU A 59 -2.74 2.28 -7.58
CA LEU A 59 -3.68 3.34 -7.17
C LEU A 59 -5.10 3.07 -7.68
N SER A 60 -5.24 2.59 -8.92
CA SER A 60 -6.54 2.22 -9.49
C SER A 60 -7.24 1.11 -8.69
N LEU A 61 -6.48 0.14 -8.17
CA LEU A 61 -7.05 -0.89 -7.29
C LEU A 61 -7.41 -0.31 -5.91
N LEU A 62 -6.59 0.60 -5.35
CA LEU A 62 -6.93 1.27 -4.09
C LEU A 62 -8.22 2.09 -4.19
N ASP A 63 -8.47 2.74 -5.32
CA ASP A 63 -9.70 3.50 -5.57
C ASP A 63 -10.95 2.60 -5.43
N GLN A 64 -10.86 1.33 -5.82
CA GLN A 64 -11.99 0.38 -5.75
C GLN A 64 -12.34 -0.04 -4.32
N ILE A 65 -11.38 0.06 -3.38
CA ILE A 65 -11.56 -0.35 -1.98
C ILE A 65 -11.58 0.84 -1.00
N ALA A 66 -11.40 2.07 -1.48
CA ALA A 66 -11.25 3.26 -0.64
C ALA A 66 -12.49 3.53 0.24
N ASP A 67 -13.68 3.16 -0.25
CA ASP A 67 -14.95 3.38 0.45
C ASP A 67 -15.32 2.24 1.42
N ASP A 68 -14.51 1.18 1.50
CA ASP A 68 -14.78 0.06 2.41
C ASP A 68 -14.76 0.54 3.88
N PRO A 69 -15.87 0.39 4.63
CA PRO A 69 -15.97 0.85 6.01
C PRO A 69 -14.90 0.25 6.95
N SER A 70 -14.42 -0.96 6.66
CA SER A 70 -13.42 -1.65 7.47
C SER A 70 -12.03 -0.99 7.39
N LEU A 71 -11.75 -0.25 6.32
CA LEU A 71 -10.48 0.44 6.10
C LEU A 71 -10.50 1.90 6.56
N LYS A 72 -11.67 2.46 6.91
CA LYS A 72 -11.81 3.89 7.25
C LYS A 72 -10.87 4.36 8.36
N ASN A 73 -10.61 3.52 9.35
CA ASN A 73 -9.73 3.82 10.48
C ASN A 73 -8.35 3.14 10.36
N TYR A 74 -8.05 2.54 9.21
CA TYR A 74 -6.81 1.81 9.00
C TYR A 74 -5.78 2.70 8.34
N HIS A 75 -4.84 3.24 9.13
CA HIS A 75 -3.87 4.23 8.67
C HIS A 75 -3.01 3.78 7.47
N LEU A 76 -2.86 2.47 7.23
CA LEU A 76 -2.07 1.99 6.09
C LEU A 76 -2.72 2.31 4.74
N LEU A 77 -4.05 2.37 4.64
CA LEU A 77 -4.72 2.72 3.39
C LEU A 77 -4.30 4.13 2.91
N PRO A 78 -4.50 5.21 3.70
CA PRO A 78 -4.05 6.54 3.30
C PRO A 78 -2.51 6.63 3.21
N SER A 79 -1.73 5.89 4.01
CA SER A 79 -0.27 5.86 3.84
C SER A 79 0.16 5.34 2.46
N VAL A 80 -0.35 4.17 2.04
CA VAL A 80 0.00 3.58 0.73
C VAL A 80 -0.51 4.47 -0.39
N ARG A 81 -1.73 5.00 -0.27
CA ARG A 81 -2.29 5.92 -1.27
C ARG A 81 -1.41 7.17 -1.45
N GLY A 82 -0.96 7.76 -0.34
CA GLY A 82 -0.01 8.88 -0.35
C GLY A 82 1.30 8.54 -1.07
N ASP A 83 1.84 7.33 -0.85
CA ASP A 83 3.06 6.86 -1.54
C ASP A 83 2.90 6.80 -3.05
N LEU A 84 1.79 6.21 -3.51
CA LEU A 84 1.54 6.05 -4.94
C LEU A 84 1.27 7.40 -5.61
N LEU A 85 0.50 8.28 -4.97
CA LEU A 85 0.24 9.63 -5.46
C LEU A 85 1.54 10.45 -5.58
N ALA A 86 2.42 10.38 -4.57
CA ALA A 86 3.71 11.08 -4.60
C ALA A 86 4.60 10.57 -5.75
N LYS A 87 4.66 9.25 -5.98
CA LYS A 87 5.38 8.65 -7.11
C LYS A 87 4.82 9.07 -8.47
N LEU A 88 3.56 9.46 -8.53
CA LEU A 88 2.88 9.98 -9.73
C LEU A 88 2.98 11.52 -9.86
N GLY A 89 3.67 12.20 -8.93
CA GLY A 89 3.78 13.66 -8.90
C GLY A 89 2.50 14.39 -8.45
N ARG A 90 1.50 13.66 -7.92
CA ARG A 90 0.22 14.22 -7.41
C ARG A 90 0.39 14.70 -5.97
N ASN A 91 1.30 15.66 -5.77
CA ASN A 91 1.82 16.04 -4.45
C ASN A 91 0.75 16.57 -3.49
N ALA A 92 -0.20 17.38 -3.97
CA ALA A 92 -1.27 17.93 -3.13
C ALA A 92 -2.17 16.82 -2.55
N GLU A 93 -2.52 15.84 -3.37
CA GLU A 93 -3.34 14.70 -2.93
C GLU A 93 -2.53 13.77 -2.02
N ALA A 94 -1.27 13.51 -2.38
CA ALA A 94 -0.37 12.70 -1.56
C ALA A 94 -0.20 13.29 -0.15
N ARG A 95 -0.06 14.62 -0.06
CA ARG A 95 0.03 15.34 1.22
C ARG A 95 -1.22 15.12 2.06
N ALA A 96 -2.41 15.31 1.49
CA ALA A 96 -3.67 15.11 2.21
C ALA A 96 -3.80 13.68 2.76
N GLU A 97 -3.37 12.69 1.99
CA GLU A 97 -3.37 11.29 2.43
C GLU A 97 -2.37 11.02 3.56
N PHE A 98 -1.15 11.59 3.51
CA PHE A 98 -0.20 11.47 4.62
C PHE A 98 -0.68 12.16 5.90
N GLU A 99 -1.32 13.33 5.80
CA GLU A 99 -1.96 14.01 6.93
C GLU A 99 -3.08 13.14 7.53
N ARG A 100 -3.92 12.55 6.68
CA ARG A 100 -4.97 11.61 7.10
C ARG A 100 -4.37 10.39 7.81
N ALA A 101 -3.35 9.76 7.24
CA ALA A 101 -2.68 8.62 7.85
C ALA A 101 -2.08 8.96 9.23
N ALA A 102 -1.47 10.14 9.36
CA ALA A 102 -0.90 10.62 10.61
C ALA A 102 -1.96 10.80 11.72
N SER A 103 -3.17 11.22 11.35
CA SER A 103 -4.30 11.36 12.29
C SER A 103 -4.87 10.03 12.78
N LEU A 104 -4.73 8.96 11.99
CA LEU A 104 -5.28 7.63 12.31
C LEU A 104 -4.32 6.74 13.10
N THR A 105 -3.00 6.90 12.96
CA THR A 105 -2.05 6.10 13.72
C THR A 105 -1.98 6.52 15.20
N ARG A 106 -1.89 5.52 16.09
CA ARG A 106 -1.64 5.72 17.52
C ARG A 106 -0.14 5.70 17.86
N ASN A 107 0.72 5.35 16.91
CA ASN A 107 2.16 5.30 17.09
C ASN A 107 2.76 6.68 16.83
N ALA A 108 3.35 7.29 17.88
CA ALA A 108 3.92 8.63 17.80
C ALA A 108 5.05 8.75 16.77
N ARG A 109 5.87 7.71 16.60
CA ARG A 109 6.98 7.70 15.64
C ARG A 109 6.46 7.62 14.20
N GLU A 110 5.48 6.77 13.95
CA GLU A 110 4.83 6.70 12.62
C GLU A 110 4.15 8.02 12.27
N ARG A 111 3.46 8.64 13.24
CA ARG A 111 2.83 9.95 13.06
C ARG A 111 3.85 11.00 12.61
N GLU A 112 4.99 11.09 13.30
CA GLU A 112 6.05 12.04 12.95
C GLU A 112 6.63 11.77 11.55
N ILE A 113 6.82 10.50 11.18
CA ILE A 113 7.28 10.13 9.83
C ILE A 113 6.26 10.61 8.78
N LEU A 114 4.97 10.30 8.97
CA LEU A 114 3.92 10.67 8.02
C LEU A 114 3.78 12.20 7.89
N GLN A 115 3.84 12.93 9.01
CA GLN A 115 3.81 14.40 8.99
C GLN A 115 5.02 14.99 8.25
N ARG A 116 6.23 14.44 8.45
CA ARG A 116 7.41 14.89 7.69
C ARG A 116 7.26 14.64 6.19
N ARG A 117 6.68 13.51 5.81
CA ARG A 117 6.42 13.19 4.39
C ARG A 117 5.39 14.12 3.78
N ALA A 118 4.32 14.45 4.51
CA ALA A 118 3.37 15.47 4.09
C ALA A 118 4.06 16.83 3.88
N ALA A 119 4.90 17.25 4.83
CA ALA A 119 5.62 18.52 4.76
C ALA A 119 6.63 18.57 3.60
N SER A 120 7.27 17.45 3.25
CA SER A 120 8.24 17.40 2.13
C SER A 120 7.61 17.51 0.73
N LEU A 121 6.28 17.44 0.64
CA LEU A 121 5.54 17.59 -0.62
C LEU A 121 4.96 18.99 -0.81
N ALA A 122 5.30 19.94 0.08
CA ALA A 122 4.95 21.34 -0.06
C ALA A 122 5.95 22.04 -0.98
N ASP A 123 5.50 22.35 -2.20
CA ASP A 123 5.96 23.46 -3.03
C ASP A 123 4.82 24.50 -3.10
#